data_AF-A0A6S7JUZ8-F1
#
_entry.id   AF-A0A6S7JUZ8-F1
#
_cell.length_a   1.000
_cell.length_b   1.000
_cell.length_c   1.000
_cell.angle_alpha   90.00
_cell.angle_beta   90.00
_cell.angle_gamma   90.00
#
_symmetry.space_group_name_H-M   'P 1'
#
loop_
_entity.id
_entity.type
_entity.pdbx_description
1 polymer ?
#
loop_
_entity_poly.entity_id
_entity_poly.type
_entity_poly.pdbx_seq_one_letter_code
_entity_poly.pdbx_strand_id
1 'polypeptide(L)'
;MLVDCTYGYRNYGCRGGWPWKAMQWVIRNGIATHQSYGRYLAQEGLCHCGPKDNCTIYHPTSFGDVMRTNKTAMKVTLATYGPVSVGINSAPKSFKFYRDGVYDDFDCGRS
;
A
#
# COMPACT_ATOMS: atom_id res chain seq x y z
N MET A 1 5.55 -10.03 3.86
CA MET A 1 4.30 -10.04 4.66
C MET A 1 3.10 -9.76 3.83
N LEU A 2 2.84 -8.49 3.44
CA LEU A 2 1.61 -8.15 2.73
C LEU A 2 1.51 -8.90 1.39
N VAL A 3 2.66 -9.04 0.70
CA VAL A 3 2.82 -9.84 -0.52
C VAL A 3 2.40 -11.30 -0.30
N ASP A 4 2.73 -11.89 0.84
CA ASP A 4 2.60 -13.33 1.10
C ASP A 4 1.28 -13.70 1.79
N CYS A 5 0.68 -12.76 2.55
CA CYS A 5 -0.41 -13.03 3.48
C CYS A 5 -1.78 -12.53 3.01
N THR A 6 -1.84 -11.67 1.98
CA THR A 6 -3.10 -10.99 1.61
C THR A 6 -3.82 -11.59 0.38
N TYR A 7 -3.43 -12.80 -0.05
CA TYR A 7 -4.09 -13.51 -1.16
C TYR A 7 -5.61 -13.69 -0.95
N GLY A 8 -6.03 -14.02 0.27
CA GLY A 8 -7.45 -14.14 0.63
C GLY A 8 -8.26 -12.85 0.50
N TYR A 9 -7.58 -11.69 0.40
CA TYR A 9 -8.19 -10.37 0.21
C TYR A 9 -8.06 -9.87 -1.23
N ARG A 10 -7.72 -10.76 -2.19
CA ARG A 10 -7.57 -10.45 -3.62
C ARG A 10 -6.47 -9.43 -3.93
N ASN A 11 -5.38 -9.52 -3.18
CA ASN A 11 -4.06 -9.08 -3.64
C ASN A 11 -3.32 -10.29 -4.21
N TYR A 12 -2.43 -10.08 -5.17
CA TYR A 12 -1.84 -11.15 -5.96
C TYR A 12 -0.31 -11.12 -5.90
N GLY A 13 0.23 -10.90 -4.70
CA GLY A 13 1.68 -10.91 -4.48
C GLY A 13 2.43 -9.95 -5.41
N CYS A 14 3.37 -10.50 -6.17
CA CYS A 14 4.20 -9.76 -7.12
C CYS A 14 3.44 -9.31 -8.37
N ARG A 15 2.21 -9.79 -8.58
CA ARG A 15 1.33 -9.42 -9.70
C ARG A 15 0.42 -8.23 -9.39
N GLY A 16 0.62 -7.60 -8.24
CA GLY A 16 -0.07 -6.37 -7.83
C GLY A 16 -1.18 -6.59 -6.82
N GLY A 17 -1.70 -5.48 -6.32
CA GLY A 17 -2.70 -5.45 -5.25
C GLY A 17 -3.18 -4.04 -4.97
N TRP A 18 -4.11 -3.93 -4.03
CA TRP A 18 -4.70 -2.65 -3.62
C TRP A 18 -4.41 -2.36 -2.14
N PRO A 19 -3.95 -1.14 -1.80
CA PRO A 19 -3.67 -0.77 -0.42
C PRO A 19 -4.87 -0.98 0.52
N TRP A 20 -6.08 -0.58 0.12
CA TRP A 20 -7.28 -0.73 0.95
C TRP A 20 -7.61 -2.20 1.26
N LYS A 21 -7.40 -3.13 0.31
CA LYS A 21 -7.56 -4.57 0.53
C LYS A 21 -6.53 -5.12 1.50
N ALA A 22 -5.28 -4.65 1.40
CA ALA A 22 -4.24 -5.00 2.35
C ALA A 22 -4.61 -4.49 3.76
N MET A 23 -5.11 -3.27 3.87
CA MET A 23 -5.55 -2.70 5.16
C MET A 23 -6.70 -3.49 5.79
N GLN A 24 -7.65 -4.00 5.01
CA GLN A 24 -8.69 -4.89 5.52
C GLN A 24 -8.11 -6.18 6.15
N TRP A 25 -7.07 -6.76 5.56
CA TRP A 25 -6.37 -7.89 6.15
C TRP A 25 -5.63 -7.48 7.43
N VAL A 26 -4.92 -6.34 7.39
CA VAL A 26 -4.11 -5.83 8.52
C VAL A 26 -4.97 -5.48 9.73
N ILE A 27 -6.16 -4.89 9.56
CA ILE A 27 -7.05 -4.62 10.70
C ILE A 27 -7.49 -5.90 11.39
N ARG A 28 -7.70 -6.97 10.60
CA ARG A 28 -8.18 -8.25 11.13
C ARG A 28 -7.07 -9.10 11.76
N ASN A 29 -5.86 -9.06 11.20
CA ASN A 29 -4.78 -9.98 11.54
C ASN A 29 -3.55 -9.28 12.15
N GLY A 30 -3.49 -7.96 12.06
CA GLY A 30 -2.32 -7.14 12.37
C GLY A 30 -1.25 -7.18 11.28
N ILE A 31 -0.22 -6.36 11.42
CA ILE A 31 0.96 -6.33 10.57
C ILE A 31 2.23 -6.55 11.40
N ALA A 32 3.05 -7.51 11.00
CA ALA A 32 4.31 -7.83 11.64
C ALA A 32 5.36 -6.74 11.36
N THR A 33 6.22 -6.52 12.33
CA THR A 33 7.38 -5.63 12.17
C THR A 33 8.36 -6.22 11.16
N HIS A 34 9.18 -5.36 10.56
CA HIS A 34 10.23 -5.81 9.65
C HIS A 34 11.21 -6.77 10.32
N GLN A 35 11.55 -6.53 11.58
CA GLN A 35 12.44 -7.38 12.38
C GLN A 35 11.85 -8.78 12.58
N SER A 36 10.53 -8.87 12.81
CA SER A 36 9.86 -10.14 13.04
C SER A 36 9.56 -10.90 11.76
N TYR A 37 9.19 -10.21 10.68
CA TYR A 37 8.90 -10.86 9.39
C TYR A 37 10.17 -11.21 8.61
N GLY A 38 11.26 -10.47 8.84
CA GLY A 38 12.51 -10.63 8.12
C GLY A 38 12.61 -9.77 6.84
N ARG A 39 13.69 -10.01 6.09
CA ARG A 39 14.07 -9.23 4.91
C ARG A 39 13.01 -9.34 3.81
N TYR A 40 12.77 -8.26 3.08
CA TYR A 40 11.99 -8.31 1.85
C TYR A 40 12.76 -9.08 0.77
N LEU A 41 12.14 -10.10 0.19
CA LEU A 41 12.79 -11.00 -0.78
C LEU A 41 12.47 -10.66 -2.24
N ALA A 42 11.57 -9.71 -2.51
CA ALA A 42 11.11 -9.37 -3.85
C ALA A 42 10.55 -10.56 -4.65
N GLN A 43 9.98 -11.55 -3.95
CA GLN A 43 9.34 -12.73 -4.50
C GLN A 43 8.15 -13.13 -3.63
N GLU A 44 7.29 -13.98 -4.17
CA GLU A 44 6.17 -14.56 -3.44
C GLU A 44 6.65 -15.71 -2.55
N GLY A 45 6.22 -15.72 -1.29
CA GLY A 45 6.46 -16.78 -0.33
C GLY A 45 5.19 -17.24 0.37
N LEU A 46 5.37 -18.16 1.32
CA LEU A 46 4.30 -18.54 2.23
C LEU A 46 4.19 -17.51 3.36
N CYS A 47 2.96 -17.18 3.74
CA CYS A 47 2.72 -16.37 4.92
C CYS A 47 3.22 -17.10 6.19
N HIS A 48 4.14 -16.49 6.93
CA HIS A 48 4.73 -17.07 8.15
C HIS A 48 4.67 -16.13 9.37
N CYS A 49 3.82 -15.10 9.31
CA CYS A 49 3.45 -14.28 10.45
C CYS A 49 1.94 -13.99 10.40
N GLY A 50 1.15 -15.07 10.41
CA GLY A 50 -0.29 -15.01 10.61
C GLY A 50 -0.67 -14.94 12.09
N PRO A 51 -1.97 -14.94 12.40
CA PRO A 51 -2.48 -14.82 13.78
C PRO A 51 -2.03 -15.90 14.77
N LYS A 52 -1.50 -17.03 14.27
CA LYS A 52 -1.05 -18.17 15.08
C LYS A 52 0.46 -18.22 15.26
N ASP A 53 1.20 -17.35 14.57
CA ASP A 53 2.65 -17.34 14.59
C ASP A 53 3.16 -16.39 15.69
N ASN A 54 4.33 -16.70 16.26
CA ASN A 54 4.95 -15.87 17.30
C ASN A 54 5.72 -14.69 16.68
N CYS A 55 4.99 -13.77 16.04
CA CYS A 55 5.55 -12.57 15.46
C CYS A 55 5.20 -11.32 16.28
N THR A 56 6.10 -10.33 16.30
CA THR A 56 5.77 -9.01 16.83
C THR A 56 4.86 -8.29 15.85
N ILE A 57 3.60 -8.07 16.25
CA ILE A 57 2.53 -7.57 15.38
C ILE A 57 1.98 -6.24 15.93
N TYR A 58 1.71 -5.31 15.03
CA TYR A 58 0.95 -4.08 15.27
C TYR A 58 -0.47 -4.19 14.72
N HIS A 59 -1.46 -3.74 15.48
CA HIS A 59 -2.87 -3.77 15.09
C HIS A 59 -3.42 -2.34 14.93
N PRO A 60 -3.48 -1.80 13.70
CA PRO A 60 -4.22 -0.56 13.48
C PRO A 60 -5.71 -0.81 13.70
N THR A 61 -6.39 0.18 14.28
CA THR A 61 -7.80 0.07 14.65
C THR A 61 -8.75 0.38 13.50
N SER A 62 -8.34 1.27 12.59
CA SER A 62 -9.16 1.67 11.45
C SER A 62 -8.32 2.16 10.27
N PHE A 63 -8.96 2.24 9.11
CA PHE A 63 -8.51 2.99 7.95
C PHE A 63 -9.71 3.72 7.36
N GLY A 64 -9.45 4.80 6.63
CA GLY A 64 -10.48 5.56 5.93
C GLY A 64 -10.07 5.78 4.47
N ASP A 65 -11.06 5.89 3.61
CA ASP A 65 -10.86 6.23 2.20
C ASP A 65 -11.18 7.70 1.96
N VAL A 66 -10.34 8.37 1.17
CA VAL A 66 -10.63 9.70 0.65
C VAL A 66 -11.41 9.53 -0.64
N MET A 67 -12.52 10.27 -0.79
CA MET A 67 -13.31 10.24 -2.02
C MET A 67 -12.43 10.56 -3.24
N ARG A 68 -12.57 9.73 -4.28
CA ARG A 68 -11.80 9.88 -5.54
C ARG A 68 -11.93 11.30 -6.06
N THR A 69 -10.83 11.83 -6.60
CA THR A 69 -10.74 13.13 -7.27
C THR A 69 -11.04 14.36 -6.42
N ASN A 70 -11.32 14.22 -5.12
CA ASN A 70 -11.54 15.36 -4.23
C ASN A 70 -10.21 15.90 -3.67
N LYS A 71 -9.59 16.84 -4.40
CA LYS A 71 -8.32 17.46 -4.00
C LYS A 71 -8.40 18.18 -2.65
N THR A 72 -9.54 18.80 -2.33
CA THR A 72 -9.74 19.52 -1.07
C THR A 72 -9.78 18.53 0.10
N ALA A 73 -10.56 17.46 -0.02
CA ALA A 73 -10.60 16.40 0.99
C ALA A 73 -9.21 15.79 1.19
N MET A 74 -8.48 15.52 0.10
CA MET A 74 -7.12 14.99 0.19
C MET A 74 -6.16 15.90 0.96
N LYS A 75 -6.19 17.21 0.70
CA LYS A 75 -5.38 18.20 1.42
C LYS A 75 -5.72 18.22 2.92
N VAL A 76 -7.01 18.22 3.26
CA VAL A 76 -7.46 18.18 4.64
C VAL A 76 -7.02 16.87 5.32
N THR A 77 -7.20 15.72 4.65
CA THR A 77 -6.78 14.43 5.21
C THR A 77 -5.29 14.39 5.48
N LEU A 78 -4.46 14.87 4.54
CA LEU A 78 -3.01 14.94 4.73
C LEU A 78 -2.62 15.82 5.94
N ALA A 79 -3.25 16.97 6.09
CA ALA A 79 -2.97 17.90 7.19
C ALA A 79 -3.46 17.38 8.55
N THR A 80 -4.58 16.67 8.59
CA THR A 80 -5.22 16.23 9.85
C THR A 80 -4.75 14.85 10.30
N TYR A 81 -4.57 13.90 9.38
CA TYR A 81 -4.32 12.49 9.69
C TYR A 81 -2.92 12.02 9.26
N GLY A 82 -2.17 12.83 8.51
CA GLY A 82 -0.83 12.49 8.04
C GLY A 82 -0.81 11.77 6.68
N PRO A 83 0.23 10.97 6.41
CA PRO A 83 0.45 10.36 5.09
C PRO A 83 -0.73 9.51 4.60
N VAL A 84 -1.05 9.63 3.30
CA VAL A 84 -2.15 8.90 2.65
C VAL A 84 -1.60 8.04 1.51
N SER A 85 -2.02 6.77 1.46
CA SER A 85 -1.69 5.88 0.34
C SER A 85 -2.45 6.29 -0.92
N VAL A 86 -1.75 6.47 -2.04
CA VAL A 86 -2.33 6.87 -3.33
C VAL A 86 -1.91 5.93 -4.46
N GLY A 87 -2.76 5.81 -5.48
CA GLY A 87 -2.40 5.24 -6.78
C GLY A 87 -2.18 6.36 -7.80
N ILE A 88 -1.13 6.24 -8.60
CA ILE A 88 -0.79 7.17 -9.69
C ILE A 88 -0.50 6.38 -10.97
N ASN A 89 -0.66 7.01 -12.14
CA ASN A 89 -0.21 6.41 -13.39
C ASN A 89 1.31 6.59 -13.54
N SER A 90 2.06 5.50 -13.41
CA SER A 90 3.52 5.48 -13.56
C SER A 90 3.99 4.89 -14.90
N ALA A 91 3.07 4.63 -15.83
CA ALA A 91 3.40 4.10 -17.15
C ALA A 91 4.25 5.05 -18.01
N PRO A 92 4.02 6.39 -18.00
CA PRO A 92 4.80 7.32 -18.82
C PRO A 92 6.31 7.25 -18.56
N LYS A 93 7.12 7.34 -19.63
CA LYS A 93 8.60 7.30 -19.52
C LYS A 93 9.16 8.52 -18.77
N SER A 94 8.56 9.68 -18.98
CA SER A 94 8.72 10.91 -18.21
C SER A 94 8.71 10.66 -16.70
N PHE A 95 7.76 9.86 -16.19
CA PHE A 95 7.71 9.51 -14.76
C PHE A 95 8.92 8.66 -14.33
N LYS A 96 9.30 7.68 -15.15
CA LYS A 96 10.42 6.77 -14.85
C LYS A 96 11.77 7.48 -14.73
N PHE A 97 11.95 8.58 -15.48
CA PHE A 97 13.19 9.36 -15.52
C PHE A 97 13.08 10.73 -14.84
N TYR A 98 11.98 10.99 -14.12
CA TYR A 98 11.80 12.22 -13.36
C TYR A 98 12.90 12.34 -12.28
N ARG A 99 13.41 13.56 -12.08
CA ARG A 99 14.54 13.82 -11.19
C ARG A 99 14.27 14.94 -10.17
N ASP A 100 13.74 16.06 -10.63
CA ASP A 100 13.54 17.25 -9.79
C ASP A 100 12.45 18.18 -10.37
N GLY A 101 11.97 19.12 -9.54
CA GLY A 101 10.95 20.10 -9.90
C GLY A 101 9.53 19.71 -9.47
N VAL A 102 8.53 20.10 -10.28
CA VAL A 102 7.14 19.67 -10.14
C VAL A 102 6.80 18.83 -11.36
N TYR A 103 6.50 17.55 -11.15
CA TYR A 103 6.13 16.65 -12.23
C TYR A 103 4.72 16.95 -12.75
N ASP A 104 4.61 17.20 -14.05
CA ASP A 104 3.35 17.33 -14.78
C ASP A 104 3.50 16.67 -16.15
N ASP A 105 2.51 15.86 -16.54
CA ASP A 105 2.55 15.05 -17.75
C ASP A 105 1.19 15.05 -18.44
N PHE A 106 1.18 15.55 -19.68
CA PHE A 106 -0.02 15.70 -20.48
C PHE A 106 -0.67 14.37 -20.91
N ASP A 107 0.09 13.28 -20.92
CA ASP A 107 -0.38 11.94 -21.26
C ASP A 107 -0.77 11.13 -20.01
N CYS A 108 -0.67 11.72 -18.81
CA CYS A 108 -1.15 11.10 -17.59
C CYS A 108 -2.66 10.83 -17.66
N GLY A 109 -3.03 9.55 -17.71
CA GLY A 109 -4.43 9.09 -17.72
C GLY A 109 -5.02 8.80 -19.10
N ARG A 110 -4.20 8.80 -20.17
CA ARG A 110 -4.60 8.42 -21.53
C ARG A 110 -4.34 6.94 -21.89
N SER A 111 -4.20 6.09 -20.87
CA SER A 111 -3.87 4.66 -20.98
C SER A 111 -5.01 3.78 -20.50
#